data_AF-A0A936BME6-F1
#
_entry.id   AF-A0A936BME6-F1
#
_cell.length_a   1.000
_cell.length_b   1.000
_cell.length_c   1.000
_cell.angle_alpha   90.00
_cell.angle_beta   90.00
_cell.angle_gamma   90.00
#
_symmetry.space_group_name_H-M   'P 1'
#
loop_
_entity.id
_entity.type
_entity.pdbx_description
1 polymer ?
#
loop_
_entity_poly.entity_id
_entity_poly.type
_entity_poly.pdbx_seq_one_letter_code
_entity_poly.pdbx_strand_id
1 'polypeptide(L)'
;MNKRILIYILVSLPILMGGSCEKRKYNFLSKVKMNKIYTFDNNGSYEKFAYISESDTRKFLDDLPKDAKVTDVKINSLSLKIIPGNGNDVGIVKLSGQLTENTDDNNPQFIFTGNNYPVPVSGTAAMFVNINDLIEAGINKAKKKIKNYILKNEFGFFILGIQAQPVSGNRLVLDITLNIDIQIEYEQCIEVWDYVSGGEKCNQ
;
A
#
# COMPACT_ATOMS: atom_id res chain seq x y z
N MET A 1 -16.89 -68.69 9.36
CA MET A 1 -16.00 -67.51 9.26
C MET A 1 -16.71 -66.30 9.87
N ASN A 2 -16.14 -65.74 10.93
CA ASN A 2 -16.80 -64.76 11.80
C ASN A 2 -16.99 -63.41 11.10
N LYS A 3 -18.26 -62.98 10.98
CA LYS A 3 -18.69 -61.67 10.44
C LYS A 3 -18.05 -60.44 11.13
N ARG A 4 -17.34 -60.65 12.25
CA ARG A 4 -16.60 -59.61 12.98
C ARG A 4 -15.27 -59.22 12.33
N ILE A 5 -14.70 -60.05 11.46
CA ILE A 5 -13.41 -59.75 10.79
C ILE A 5 -13.59 -58.76 9.64
N LEU A 6 -14.78 -58.69 9.03
CA LEU A 6 -15.04 -57.76 7.92
C LEU A 6 -15.12 -56.28 8.36
N ILE A 7 -15.46 -56.01 9.62
CA ILE A 7 -15.63 -54.64 10.15
C ILE A 7 -14.27 -53.99 10.45
N TYR A 8 -13.25 -54.76 10.82
CA TYR A 8 -11.91 -54.21 11.08
C TYR A 8 -11.18 -53.76 9.81
N ILE A 9 -11.51 -54.31 8.64
CA ILE A 9 -10.91 -53.92 7.36
C ILE A 9 -11.49 -52.60 6.82
N LEU A 10 -12.75 -52.27 7.19
CA LEU A 10 -13.42 -51.03 6.76
C LEU A 10 -13.04 -49.80 7.59
N VAL A 11 -12.56 -49.99 8.83
CA VAL A 11 -12.11 -48.88 9.70
C VAL A 11 -10.64 -48.52 9.46
N SER A 12 -9.86 -49.39 8.80
CA SER A 12 -8.48 -49.09 8.38
C SER A 12 -8.37 -48.40 7.01
N LEU A 13 -9.47 -48.25 6.27
CA LEU A 13 -9.45 -47.61 4.94
C LEU A 13 -9.32 -46.07 4.89
N PRO A 14 -9.46 -45.25 5.97
CA PRO A 14 -9.21 -43.81 5.82
C PRO A 14 -7.71 -43.46 5.74
N ILE A 15 -6.80 -44.39 6.02
CA ILE A 15 -5.34 -44.14 6.05
C ILE A 15 -4.71 -44.36 4.66
N LEU A 16 -5.42 -44.99 3.72
CA LEU A 16 -4.97 -45.16 2.32
C LEU A 16 -5.45 -44.05 1.38
N MET A 17 -6.18 -43.06 1.89
CA MET A 17 -6.25 -41.72 1.26
C MET A 17 -5.09 -40.84 1.75
N GLY A 18 -3.91 -41.42 1.96
CA GLY A 18 -2.64 -40.72 2.08
C GLY A 18 -2.26 -40.10 0.75
N GLY A 19 -3.13 -39.24 0.20
CA GLY A 19 -2.73 -38.30 -0.82
C GLY A 19 -1.55 -37.54 -0.24
N SER A 20 -0.40 -37.68 -0.88
CA SER A 20 0.75 -36.91 -0.47
C SER A 20 0.34 -35.45 -0.58
N CYS A 21 0.47 -34.68 0.49
CA CYS A 21 0.32 -33.24 0.37
C CYS A 21 1.52 -32.77 -0.46
N GLU A 22 1.32 -32.59 -1.75
CA GLU A 22 2.32 -32.01 -2.63
C GLU A 22 2.27 -30.49 -2.46
N LYS A 23 3.44 -29.84 -2.29
CA LYS A 23 3.53 -28.39 -2.31
C LYS A 23 3.60 -27.90 -3.74
N ARG A 24 2.60 -27.11 -4.13
CA ARG A 24 2.56 -26.47 -5.45
C ARG A 24 2.59 -24.96 -5.36
N LYS A 25 3.35 -24.36 -6.26
CA LYS A 25 3.54 -22.92 -6.42
C LYS A 25 2.44 -22.35 -7.30
N TYR A 26 1.73 -21.37 -6.77
CA TYR A 26 0.69 -20.64 -7.48
C TYR A 26 1.00 -19.14 -7.45
N ASN A 27 0.48 -18.42 -8.45
CA ASN A 27 0.51 -16.97 -8.49
C ASN A 27 -0.78 -16.42 -7.88
N PHE A 28 -0.63 -15.55 -6.90
CA PHE A 28 -1.72 -14.89 -6.19
C PHE A 28 -1.65 -13.38 -6.38
N LEU A 29 -2.81 -12.76 -6.20
CA LEU A 29 -2.96 -11.31 -6.24
C LEU A 29 -3.52 -10.86 -4.88
N SER A 30 -2.77 -10.02 -4.17
CA SER A 30 -3.27 -9.32 -2.99
C SER A 30 -3.55 -7.86 -3.34
N LYS A 31 -4.68 -7.33 -2.87
CA LYS A 31 -5.02 -5.91 -2.98
C LYS A 31 -4.85 -5.27 -1.62
N VAL A 32 -4.00 -4.26 -1.56
CA VAL A 32 -3.63 -3.57 -0.33
C VAL A 32 -4.04 -2.12 -0.46
N LYS A 33 -4.69 -1.59 0.59
CA LYS A 33 -5.07 -0.17 0.66
C LYS A 33 -4.27 0.52 1.75
N MET A 34 -3.51 1.52 1.36
CA MET A 34 -2.79 2.38 2.29
C MET A 34 -3.58 3.66 2.48
N ASN A 35 -4.10 3.87 3.69
CA ASN A 35 -4.78 5.09 4.07
C ASN A 35 -3.97 5.79 5.16
N LYS A 36 -3.50 7.01 4.91
CA LYS A 36 -2.74 7.79 5.88
C LYS A 36 -3.37 9.16 6.05
N ILE A 37 -3.69 9.50 7.29
CA ILE A 37 -4.26 10.79 7.66
C ILE A 37 -3.13 11.69 8.15
N TYR A 38 -3.13 12.92 7.65
CA TYR A 38 -2.20 13.96 8.04
C TYR A 38 -3.00 15.17 8.52
N THR A 39 -2.75 15.57 9.76
CA THR A 39 -3.36 16.75 10.36
C THR A 39 -2.38 17.90 10.34
N PHE A 40 -2.80 19.01 9.75
CA PHE A 40 -2.10 20.27 9.71
C PHE A 40 -2.90 21.25 10.56
N ASP A 41 -2.33 21.74 11.66
CA ASP A 41 -2.82 22.90 12.41
C ASP A 41 -1.61 23.79 12.67
N ASN A 42 -1.54 24.94 12.00
CA ASN A 42 -0.41 25.87 12.15
C ASN A 42 -0.80 27.31 11.81
N ASN A 43 -0.01 28.26 12.32
CA ASN A 43 -0.11 29.68 11.99
C ASN A 43 1.11 30.13 11.15
N GLY A 44 0.87 30.89 10.09
CA GLY A 44 1.94 31.47 9.25
C GLY A 44 2.50 30.55 8.15
N SER A 45 3.41 31.07 7.32
CA SER A 45 3.96 30.37 6.15
C SER A 45 4.80 29.16 6.58
N TYR A 46 4.42 27.96 6.13
CA TYR A 46 5.16 26.75 6.47
C TYR A 46 4.95 25.65 5.42
N GLU A 47 6.02 24.97 5.01
CA GLU A 47 5.95 23.76 4.18
C GLU A 47 5.96 22.53 5.09
N LYS A 48 4.81 21.86 5.27
CA LYS A 48 4.77 20.58 6.00
C LYS A 48 4.95 19.44 5.02
N PHE A 49 5.84 18.51 5.36
CA PHE A 49 5.99 17.26 4.65
C PHE A 49 5.26 16.17 5.43
N ALA A 50 4.52 15.34 4.70
CA ALA A 50 3.85 14.17 5.22
C ALA A 50 4.75 12.95 4.95
N TYR A 51 5.04 12.16 5.97
CA TYR A 51 5.98 11.04 5.86
C TYR A 51 5.21 9.74 5.90
N ILE A 52 5.48 8.86 4.93
CA ILE A 52 5.11 7.46 5.04
C ILE A 52 6.35 6.70 5.48
N SER A 53 6.30 6.23 6.72
CA SER A 53 7.43 5.56 7.35
C SER A 53 7.56 4.12 6.87
N GLU A 54 8.72 3.53 7.12
CA GLU A 54 8.91 2.08 6.98
C GLU A 54 7.86 1.30 7.77
N SER A 55 7.53 1.75 8.98
CA SER A 55 6.55 1.09 9.85
C SER A 55 5.13 1.11 9.27
N ASP A 56 4.79 2.17 8.53
CA ASP A 56 3.54 2.23 7.80
C ASP A 56 3.58 1.19 6.68
N THR A 57 4.66 1.14 5.89
CA THR A 57 4.85 0.15 4.82
C THR A 57 4.82 -1.31 5.32
N ARG A 58 5.38 -1.60 6.50
CA ARG A 58 5.36 -2.95 7.12
C ARG A 58 3.95 -3.45 7.42
N LYS A 59 3.13 -2.61 8.05
CA LYS A 59 1.75 -2.97 8.40
C LYS A 59 0.93 -3.40 7.19
N PHE A 60 1.26 -2.90 6.00
CA PHE A 60 0.59 -3.25 4.76
C PHE A 60 1.06 -4.58 4.16
N LEU A 61 2.25 -5.06 4.53
CA LEU A 61 2.78 -6.36 4.10
C LEU A 61 2.51 -7.48 5.10
N ASP A 62 2.10 -7.17 6.33
CA ASP A 62 1.78 -8.17 7.36
C ASP A 62 0.65 -9.12 6.92
N ASP A 63 -0.18 -8.71 5.96
CA ASP A 63 -1.25 -9.53 5.36
C ASP A 63 -0.74 -10.54 4.32
N LEU A 64 0.53 -10.45 3.89
CA LEU A 64 1.11 -11.43 2.97
C LEU A 64 1.57 -12.68 3.75
N PRO A 65 1.40 -13.89 3.17
CA PRO A 65 1.96 -15.09 3.75
C PRO A 65 3.48 -14.97 3.97
N LYS A 66 3.99 -15.55 5.06
CA LYS A 66 5.42 -15.45 5.42
C LYS A 66 6.36 -16.04 4.37
N ASP A 67 5.89 -16.99 3.59
CA ASP A 67 6.60 -17.65 2.50
C ASP A 67 6.25 -17.08 1.11
N ALA A 68 5.45 -16.01 1.06
CA ALA A 68 5.11 -15.35 -0.20
C ALA A 68 6.34 -14.71 -0.83
N LYS A 69 6.62 -15.08 -2.08
CA LYS A 69 7.63 -14.44 -2.91
C LYS A 69 6.95 -13.45 -3.84
N VAL A 70 7.05 -12.16 -3.53
CA VAL A 70 6.48 -11.11 -4.38
C VAL A 70 7.19 -11.09 -5.75
N THR A 71 6.41 -11.06 -6.82
CA THR A 71 6.89 -11.03 -8.21
C THR A 71 6.68 -9.66 -8.83
N ASP A 72 5.57 -9.00 -8.53
CA ASP A 72 5.28 -7.66 -9.04
C ASP A 72 4.46 -6.78 -8.08
N VAL A 73 4.56 -5.46 -8.28
CA VAL A 73 3.84 -4.44 -7.52
C VAL A 73 3.27 -3.40 -8.46
N LYS A 74 1.95 -3.24 -8.42
CA LYS A 74 1.21 -2.26 -9.21
C LYS A 74 0.51 -1.28 -8.29
N ILE A 75 0.69 0.02 -8.54
CA ILE A 75 -0.15 1.06 -7.96
C ILE A 75 -1.35 1.25 -8.90
N ASN A 76 -2.55 0.94 -8.42
CA ASN A 76 -3.79 1.02 -9.18
C ASN A 76 -4.40 2.42 -9.15
N SER A 77 -4.37 3.06 -7.98
CA SER A 77 -4.90 4.41 -7.79
C SER A 77 -4.20 5.12 -6.65
N LEU A 78 -4.18 6.45 -6.73
CA LEU A 78 -3.76 7.35 -5.67
C LEU A 78 -4.81 8.47 -5.59
N SER A 79 -5.35 8.72 -4.41
CA SER A 79 -6.36 9.76 -4.17
C SER A 79 -6.09 10.51 -2.87
N LEU A 80 -6.54 11.75 -2.81
CA LEU A 80 -6.52 12.56 -1.60
C LEU A 80 -7.96 12.87 -1.18
N LYS A 81 -8.27 12.70 0.09
CA LYS A 81 -9.46 13.27 0.72
C LYS A 81 -9.02 14.42 1.60
N ILE A 82 -9.61 15.58 1.40
CA ILE A 82 -9.22 16.81 2.09
C ILE A 82 -10.40 17.29 2.91
N ILE A 83 -10.17 17.52 4.19
CA ILE A 83 -11.19 17.89 5.17
C ILE A 83 -10.72 19.19 5.84
N PRO A 84 -11.31 20.34 5.49
CA PRO A 84 -10.97 21.59 6.15
C PRO A 84 -11.38 21.56 7.62
N GLY A 85 -10.51 22.02 8.50
CA GLY A 85 -10.82 22.25 9.90
C GLY A 85 -11.49 23.60 10.15
N ASN A 86 -12.03 23.78 11.35
CA ASN A 86 -12.64 25.04 11.76
C ASN A 86 -11.58 26.12 12.05
N GLY A 87 -11.91 27.37 11.76
CA GLY A 87 -11.03 28.51 12.06
C GLY A 87 -9.87 28.68 11.09
N ASN A 88 -10.07 28.27 9.83
CA ASN A 88 -9.17 28.63 8.73
C ASN A 88 -9.28 30.11 8.40
N ASP A 89 -8.14 30.82 8.45
CA ASP A 89 -8.02 32.21 7.99
C ASP A 89 -7.63 32.30 6.50
N VAL A 90 -7.44 31.14 5.86
CA VAL A 90 -7.15 30.99 4.43
C VAL A 90 -8.32 30.33 3.71
N GLY A 91 -8.60 30.80 2.49
CA GLY A 91 -9.67 30.24 1.66
C GLY A 91 -9.20 29.10 0.75
N ILE A 92 -7.92 29.08 0.37
CA ILE A 92 -7.31 28.15 -0.59
C ILE A 92 -5.89 27.80 -0.15
N VAL A 93 -5.50 26.52 -0.29
CA VAL A 93 -4.12 26.04 -0.18
C VAL A 93 -3.67 25.43 -1.50
N LYS A 94 -2.36 25.38 -1.75
CA LYS A 94 -1.78 24.72 -2.92
C LYS A 94 -1.11 23.43 -2.48
N LEU A 95 -1.51 22.30 -3.05
CA LEU A 95 -0.93 21.00 -2.75
C LEU A 95 0.03 20.56 -3.86
N SER A 96 1.09 19.86 -3.44
CA SER A 96 1.99 19.10 -4.31
C SER A 96 2.18 17.71 -3.70
N GLY A 97 2.66 16.76 -4.50
CA GLY A 97 3.00 15.42 -4.03
C GLY A 97 4.36 15.03 -4.56
N GLN A 98 5.35 14.87 -3.69
CA GLN A 98 6.71 14.48 -4.10
C GLN A 98 7.16 13.16 -3.51
N LEU A 99 8.27 12.62 -4.01
CA LEU A 99 8.97 11.46 -3.50
C LEU A 99 10.46 11.77 -3.46
N THR A 100 10.97 11.92 -2.24
CA THR A 100 12.40 12.07 -1.96
C THR A 100 12.98 10.79 -1.40
N GLU A 101 14.28 10.59 -1.57
CA GLU A 101 14.98 9.44 -0.97
C GLU A 101 15.47 9.71 0.46
N ASN A 102 15.62 10.99 0.81
CA ASN A 102 15.97 11.46 2.14
C ASN A 102 15.37 12.86 2.36
N THR A 103 15.54 13.41 3.57
CA THR A 103 15.03 14.74 3.94
C THR A 103 15.77 15.89 3.25
N ASP A 104 16.95 15.64 2.70
CA ASP A 104 17.85 16.63 2.09
C ASP A 104 17.97 16.45 0.56
N ASP A 105 16.99 15.76 -0.04
CA ASP A 105 17.01 15.42 -1.46
C ASP A 105 16.72 16.67 -2.29
N ASN A 106 17.76 17.19 -2.94
CA ASN A 106 17.65 18.36 -3.81
C ASN A 106 16.91 18.09 -5.13
N ASN A 107 16.52 16.83 -5.40
CA ASN A 107 15.80 16.47 -6.61
C ASN A 107 14.56 15.59 -6.33
N PRO A 108 13.54 16.15 -5.63
CA PRO A 108 12.28 15.46 -5.39
C PRO A 108 11.64 15.02 -6.71
N GLN A 109 11.15 13.78 -6.77
CA GLN A 109 10.34 13.34 -7.90
C GLN A 109 8.87 13.56 -7.60
N PHE A 110 8.20 14.43 -8.34
CA PHE A 110 6.77 14.62 -8.15
C PHE A 110 6.00 13.34 -8.49
N ILE A 111 5.18 12.88 -7.55
CA ILE A 111 4.20 11.80 -7.74
C ILE A 111 2.93 12.38 -8.36
N PHE A 112 2.58 13.61 -7.98
CA PHE A 112 1.50 14.36 -8.59
C PHE A 112 1.72 15.86 -8.49
N THR A 113 1.16 16.55 -9.48
CA THR A 113 1.15 18.00 -9.68
C THR A 113 2.52 18.64 -9.53
N GLY A 114 3.25 18.69 -10.65
CA GLY A 114 4.46 19.49 -10.80
C GLY A 114 4.22 21.00 -10.82
N ASN A 115 3.06 21.48 -10.31
CA ASN A 115 2.68 22.88 -10.11
C ASN A 115 1.38 22.98 -9.25
N ASN A 116 1.50 23.08 -7.92
CA ASN A 116 0.57 23.78 -7.02
C ASN A 116 -0.96 23.62 -7.24
N TYR A 117 -1.53 22.45 -6.97
CA TYR A 117 -2.99 22.23 -7.12
C TYR A 117 -3.80 23.02 -6.08
N PRO A 118 -4.66 23.96 -6.48
CA PRO A 118 -5.43 24.77 -5.54
C PRO A 118 -6.58 23.96 -4.93
N VAL A 119 -6.66 23.95 -3.61
CA VAL A 119 -7.71 23.29 -2.84
C VAL A 119 -8.39 24.32 -1.95
N PRO A 120 -9.70 24.55 -2.10
CA PRO A 120 -10.42 25.40 -1.17
C PRO A 120 -10.45 24.76 0.23
N VAL A 121 -10.12 25.55 1.24
CA VAL A 121 -10.15 25.14 2.66
C VAL A 121 -11.08 26.03 3.48
N SER A 122 -11.96 26.77 2.78
CA SER A 122 -13.08 27.48 3.36
C SER A 122 -14.31 26.57 3.39
N GLY A 123 -14.98 26.48 4.55
CA GLY A 123 -16.18 25.66 4.74
C GLY A 123 -15.92 24.28 5.36
N THR A 124 -16.99 23.50 5.58
CA THR A 124 -16.96 22.23 6.35
C THR A 124 -16.98 20.97 5.48
N ALA A 125 -16.90 21.11 4.15
CA ALA A 125 -17.09 19.98 3.24
C ALA A 125 -15.79 19.23 2.97
N ALA A 126 -15.82 17.91 3.15
CA ALA A 126 -14.76 17.03 2.70
C ALA A 126 -14.78 16.93 1.16
N MET A 127 -13.64 17.18 0.52
CA MET A 127 -13.49 17.02 -0.93
C MET A 127 -12.60 15.83 -1.25
N PHE A 128 -13.04 15.01 -2.20
CA PHE A 128 -12.18 14.00 -2.81
C PHE A 128 -11.51 14.61 -4.04
N VAL A 129 -10.19 14.58 -4.05
CA VAL A 129 -9.37 14.95 -5.19
C VAL A 129 -8.85 13.66 -5.80
N ASN A 130 -9.45 13.29 -6.94
CA ASN A 130 -8.91 12.25 -7.80
C ASN A 130 -7.68 12.81 -8.50
N ILE A 131 -6.56 12.12 -8.36
CA ILE A 131 -5.31 12.53 -8.99
C ILE A 131 -5.27 11.83 -10.34
N ASN A 132 -5.91 12.47 -11.33
CA ASN A 132 -6.05 11.93 -12.68
C ASN A 132 -4.72 11.97 -13.44
N ASP A 133 -3.88 12.97 -13.16
CA ASP A 133 -2.57 13.15 -13.78
C ASP A 133 -1.46 12.76 -12.78
N LEU A 134 -1.26 11.46 -12.61
CA LEU A 134 -0.09 10.95 -11.91
C LEU A 134 1.15 11.13 -12.79
N ILE A 135 2.23 11.62 -12.19
CA ILE A 135 3.49 11.81 -12.92
C ILE A 135 4.20 10.47 -12.98
N GLU A 136 4.36 9.95 -14.20
CA GLU A 136 4.89 8.60 -14.45
C GLU A 136 6.24 8.36 -13.76
N ALA A 137 7.15 9.35 -13.80
CA ALA A 137 8.44 9.27 -13.13
C ALA A 137 8.30 9.06 -11.61
N GLY A 138 7.40 9.81 -10.96
CA GLY A 138 7.12 9.65 -9.53
C GLY A 138 6.44 8.32 -9.20
N ILE A 139 5.50 7.86 -10.03
CA ILE A 139 4.85 6.55 -9.86
C ILE A 139 5.84 5.40 -10.05
N ASN A 140 6.70 5.47 -11.05
CA ASN A 140 7.72 4.45 -11.28
C ASN A 140 8.75 4.44 -10.13
N LYS A 141 9.11 5.61 -9.58
CA LYS A 141 9.96 5.68 -8.37
C LYS A 141 9.25 5.10 -7.14
N ALA A 142 7.96 5.40 -6.95
CA ALA A 142 7.15 4.83 -5.86
C ALA A 142 7.03 3.31 -5.98
N LYS A 143 6.69 2.79 -7.17
CA LYS A 143 6.66 1.35 -7.46
C LYS A 143 8.01 0.70 -7.19
N LYS A 144 9.10 1.29 -7.68
CA LYS A 144 10.46 0.78 -7.47
C LYS A 144 10.82 0.75 -5.98
N LYS A 145 10.48 1.79 -5.21
CA LYS A 145 10.73 1.82 -3.75
C LYS A 145 9.91 0.76 -3.02
N ILE A 146 8.61 0.64 -3.29
CA ILE A 146 7.76 -0.40 -2.68
C ILE A 146 8.26 -1.81 -3.07
N LYS A 147 8.63 -2.01 -4.34
CA LYS A 147 9.18 -3.28 -4.83
C LYS A 147 10.54 -3.61 -4.20
N ASN A 148 11.47 -2.66 -4.15
CA ASN A 148 12.77 -2.85 -3.51
C ASN A 148 12.62 -3.11 -2.01
N TYR A 149 11.69 -2.40 -1.36
CA TYR A 149 11.37 -2.62 0.04
C TYR A 149 10.93 -4.07 0.27
N ILE A 150 9.98 -4.56 -0.52
CA ILE A 150 9.49 -5.94 -0.44
C ILE A 150 10.60 -6.97 -0.75
N LEU A 151 11.34 -6.77 -1.84
CA LEU A 151 12.25 -7.80 -2.38
C LEU A 151 13.60 -7.86 -1.66
N LYS A 152 14.08 -6.74 -1.12
CA LYS A 152 15.47 -6.59 -0.67
C LYS A 152 15.60 -6.18 0.78
N ASN A 153 14.49 -5.95 1.51
CA ASN A 153 14.51 -5.29 2.81
C ASN A 153 15.33 -3.99 2.78
N GLU A 154 15.38 -3.31 1.62
CA GLU A 154 16.06 -2.01 1.49
C GLU A 154 15.20 -0.97 2.21
N PHE A 155 15.63 -0.60 3.41
CA PHE A 155 14.97 0.40 4.23
C PHE A 155 15.14 1.79 3.63
N GLY A 156 14.02 2.40 3.26
CA GLY A 156 13.98 3.78 2.80
C GLY A 156 12.68 4.43 3.24
N PHE A 157 12.76 5.68 3.67
CA PHE A 157 11.58 6.53 3.79
C PHE A 157 11.12 6.92 2.39
N PHE A 158 9.81 7.02 2.19
CA PHE A 158 9.28 7.77 1.07
C PHE A 158 8.47 8.94 1.63
N ILE A 159 8.91 10.14 1.28
CA ILE A 159 8.29 11.36 1.78
C ILE A 159 7.27 11.79 0.74
N LEU A 160 5.97 11.64 1.04
CA LEU A 160 4.94 12.34 0.29
C LEU A 160 4.83 13.76 0.82
N GLY A 161 5.64 14.65 0.27
CA GLY A 161 5.55 16.07 0.61
C GLY A 161 4.23 16.65 0.14
N ILE A 162 3.42 17.15 1.07
CA ILE A 162 2.21 17.91 0.78
C ILE A 162 2.44 19.35 1.21
N GLN A 163 2.97 20.15 0.31
CA GLN A 163 3.13 21.57 0.57
C GLN A 163 1.75 22.20 0.75
N ALA A 164 1.62 23.15 1.68
CA ALA A 164 0.47 24.03 1.79
C ALA A 164 1.02 25.40 2.15
N GLN A 165 0.87 26.39 1.28
CA GLN A 165 1.40 27.74 1.50
C GLN A 165 0.27 28.70 1.94
N PRO A 166 0.01 28.86 3.25
CA PRO A 166 -0.81 29.97 3.73
C PRO A 166 0.02 31.27 3.70
N VAL A 167 -0.66 32.41 3.52
CA VAL A 167 -0.04 33.73 3.67
C VAL A 167 0.39 33.92 5.15
N SER A 168 1.51 34.61 5.38
CA SER A 168 2.04 34.85 6.73
C SER A 168 0.98 35.39 7.70
N GLY A 169 0.92 34.84 8.91
CA GLY A 169 -0.02 35.22 9.98
C GLY A 169 -1.35 34.47 10.01
N ASN A 170 -1.74 33.80 8.92
CA ASN A 170 -3.05 33.12 8.84
C ASN A 170 -2.99 31.70 9.40
N ARG A 171 -4.03 31.28 10.14
CA ARG A 171 -4.21 29.90 10.59
C ARG A 171 -4.68 28.99 9.46
N LEU A 172 -4.09 27.80 9.40
CA LEU A 172 -4.50 26.68 8.55
C LEU A 172 -4.68 25.41 9.39
N VAL A 173 -5.90 24.90 9.41
CA VAL A 173 -6.36 23.63 9.95
C VAL A 173 -6.90 22.76 8.80
N LEU A 174 -6.28 21.61 8.57
CA LEU A 174 -6.60 20.72 7.45
C LEU A 174 -6.25 19.28 7.79
N ASP A 175 -7.17 18.35 7.53
CA ASP A 175 -6.86 16.92 7.49
C ASP A 175 -6.78 16.46 6.04
N ILE A 176 -5.71 15.75 5.69
CA ILE A 176 -5.52 15.13 4.38
C ILE A 176 -5.39 13.63 4.57
N THR A 177 -6.31 12.88 3.98
CA THR A 177 -6.20 11.42 3.87
C THR A 177 -5.64 11.07 2.50
N LEU A 178 -4.43 10.53 2.46
CA LEU A 178 -3.89 9.87 1.28
C LEU A 178 -4.40 8.43 1.23
N ASN A 179 -5.00 8.04 0.11
CA ASN A 179 -5.30 6.64 -0.18
C ASN A 179 -4.47 6.17 -1.37
N ILE A 180 -3.72 5.08 -1.20
CA ILE A 180 -3.00 4.39 -2.28
C ILE A 180 -3.57 2.97 -2.38
N ASP A 181 -4.10 2.61 -3.53
CA ASP A 181 -4.50 1.24 -3.83
C ASP A 181 -3.35 0.53 -4.56
N ILE A 182 -2.82 -0.52 -3.94
CA ILE A 182 -1.70 -1.31 -4.44
C ILE A 182 -2.19 -2.72 -4.71
N GLN A 183 -1.73 -3.32 -5.80
CA GLN A 183 -1.85 -4.74 -6.09
C GLN A 183 -0.46 -5.35 -6.03
N ILE A 184 -0.33 -6.42 -5.25
CA ILE A 184 0.90 -7.19 -5.09
C ILE A 184 0.66 -8.55 -5.70
N GLU A 185 1.48 -8.91 -6.67
CA GLU A 185 1.52 -10.25 -7.25
C GLU A 185 2.58 -11.05 -6.53
N TYR A 186 2.25 -12.27 -6.08
CA TYR A 186 3.19 -13.10 -5.34
C TYR A 186 3.02 -14.59 -5.65
N GLU A 187 4.13 -15.31 -5.60
CA GLU A 187 4.17 -16.75 -5.63
C GLU A 187 4.07 -17.30 -4.21
N GLN A 188 3.25 -18.32 -3.98
CA GLN A 188 3.24 -19.06 -2.72
C GLN A 188 3.14 -20.57 -2.96
N CYS A 189 3.86 -21.33 -2.14
CA CYS A 189 3.76 -22.78 -2.08
C CYS A 189 2.61 -23.18 -1.15
N ILE A 190 1.54 -23.74 -1.73
CA ILE A 190 0.40 -24.25 -0.97
C ILE A 190 0.43 -25.78 -0.99
N GLU A 191 0.15 -26.38 0.16
CA GLU A 191 -0.12 -27.83 0.24
C GLU A 191 -1.46 -28.13 -0.42
N VAL A 192 -1.41 -28.92 -1.49
CA VAL A 192 -2.58 -29.36 -2.22
C VAL A 192 -2.65 -30.88 -2.22
N TRP A 193 -3.88 -31.39 -2.29
CA TRP A 193 -4.10 -32.81 -2.53
C TRP A 193 -3.60 -33.19 -3.93
N ASP A 194 -3.01 -34.37 -4.08
CA ASP A 194 -2.44 -34.87 -5.35
C ASP A 194 -3.36 -34.74 -6.58
N TYR A 195 -4.69 -34.76 -6.35
CA TYR A 195 -5.70 -34.66 -7.40
C TYR A 195 -5.99 -33.23 -7.88
N VAL A 196 -5.47 -32.20 -7.21
CA VAL A 196 -5.64 -30.80 -7.62
C VAL A 196 -4.71 -30.53 -8.80
N SER A 197 -5.28 -30.26 -9.98
CA SER A 197 -4.53 -29.88 -11.19
C SER A 197 -4.13 -28.41 -11.15
N GLY A 198 -2.91 -28.10 -11.59
CA GLY A 198 -2.38 -26.73 -11.69
C GLY A 198 -1.26 -26.44 -10.68
N GLY A 199 -0.57 -25.31 -10.87
CA GLY A 199 0.60 -24.91 -10.09
C GLY A 199 1.88 -25.66 -10.47
N GLU A 200 3.03 -25.01 -10.33
CA GLU A 200 4.34 -25.66 -10.53
C GLU A 200 4.73 -26.42 -9.26
N LYS A 201 5.47 -27.53 -9.36
CA LYS A 201 6.00 -28.18 -8.14
C LYS A 201 6.94 -27.21 -7.43
N CYS A 202 6.80 -27.07 -6.12
CA CYS A 202 7.78 -26.32 -5.34
C CYS A 202 9.07 -27.12 -5.24
N ASN A 203 10.16 -26.58 -5.78
CA ASN A 203 11.49 -27.15 -5.58
C ASN A 203 11.89 -26.93 -4.11
N GLN A 204 12.29 -28.01 -3.43
CA GLN A 204 12.86 -27.95 -2.07
C GLN A 204 14.19 -27.20 -2.05
#